data_AF-W2G200-F1
#
_entry.id   AF-W2G200-F1
#
_cell.length_a   1.000
_cell.length_b   1.000
_cell.length_c   1.000
_cell.angle_alpha   90.00
_cell.angle_beta   90.00
_cell.angle_gamma   90.00
#
_symmetry.space_group_name_H-M   'P 1'
#
loop_
_entity.id
_entity.type
_entity.pdbx_description
1 polymer ?
#
loop_
_entity_poly.entity_id
_entity_poly.type
_entity_poly.pdbx_seq_one_letter_code
_entity_poly.pdbx_strand_id
1 'polypeptide(L)' 'LRLGSLEKTVPFVVVDQLHVDAILGTDALKEFKAVIDLEDNVVTLKETGEAFPIGSPRVLPR' A
#
# COMPACT_ATOMS: atom_id res chain seq x y z
N LEU A 1 5.81 3.40 -8.79
CA LEU A 1 4.83 3.39 -7.69
C LEU A 1 5.47 4.03 -6.47
N ARG A 2 4.78 4.96 -5.80
CA ARG A 2 5.30 5.63 -4.61
C ARG A 2 4.44 5.32 -3.39
N LEU A 3 5.07 4.89 -2.30
CA LEU A 3 4.46 4.67 -0.99
C LEU A 3 5.26 5.48 0.05
N GLY A 4 4.62 6.47 0.67
CA GLY A 4 5.34 7.42 1.55
C GLY A 4 6.49 8.10 0.82
N SER A 5 7.68 8.00 1.39
CA SER A 5 8.93 8.51 0.82
C SER A 5 9.62 7.57 -0.18
N LEU A 6 9.17 6.31 -0.31
CA LEU A 6 9.77 5.33 -1.22
C LEU A 6 9.13 5.33 -2.59
N GLU A 7 9.96 5.38 -3.63
CA GLU A 7 9.55 5.21 -5.03
C GLU A 7 10.25 3.99 -5.65
N LYS A 8 9.46 3.10 -6.25
CA LYS A 8 9.95 1.87 -6.90
C LYS A 8 9.30 1.64 -8.26
N THR A 9 10.07 1.11 -9.19
CA THR A 9 9.57 0.66 -10.50
C THR A 9 9.07 -0.77 -10.36
N VAL A 10 7.75 -0.94 -10.45
CA VAL A 10 7.07 -2.25 -10.34
C VAL A 10 6.16 -2.46 -11.54
N PRO A 11 6.10 -3.67 -12.11
CA PRO A 11 5.07 -4.01 -13.09
C PRO A 11 3.69 -4.00 -12.42
N PHE A 12 2.65 -3.59 -13.15
CA PHE A 12 1.27 -3.65 -12.69
C PHE A 12 0.33 -3.97 -13.85
N VAL A 13 -0.81 -4.58 -13.52
CA VAL A 13 -1.87 -4.90 -14.48
C VAL A 13 -2.88 -3.77 -14.52
N VAL A 14 -3.27 -3.34 -15.71
CA VAL A 14 -4.34 -2.36 -15.94
C VAL A 14 -5.62 -3.11 -16.28
N VAL A 15 -6.70 -2.78 -15.57
CA VAL A 15 -8.02 -3.39 -15.76
C VAL A 15 -9.06 -2.29 -16.02
N ASP A 16 -10.11 -2.62 -16.78
CA ASP A 16 -11.17 -1.68 -17.14
C ASP A 16 -11.99 -1.22 -15.94
N GLN A 17 -12.30 -2.15 -15.02
CA GLN A 17 -13.10 -1.87 -13.83
C GLN A 17 -12.51 -2.56 -12.60
N LEU A 18 -12.31 -1.76 -11.56
CA LEU A 18 -11.89 -2.21 -10.24
C LEU A 18 -12.67 -1.45 -9.17
N HIS A 19 -13.12 -2.15 -8.14
CA HIS A 19 -13.89 -1.54 -7.03
C HIS A 19 -13.05 -0.58 -6.16
N VAL A 20 -11.74 -0.55 -6.37
CA VAL A 20 -10.75 0.28 -5.66
C VAL A 20 -9.82 0.90 -6.70
N ASP A 21 -9.07 1.94 -6.32
CA ASP A 21 -8.14 2.63 -7.22
C ASP A 21 -6.97 1.73 -7.66
N ALA A 22 -6.49 0.87 -6.77
CA ALA A 22 -5.42 -0.08 -7.04
C ALA A 22 -5.46 -1.26 -6.06
N ILE A 23 -4.96 -2.42 -6.50
CA ILE A 23 -4.64 -3.54 -5.62
C ILE A 23 -3.12 -3.65 -5.55
N LEU A 24 -2.57 -3.59 -4.34
CA LEU A 24 -1.18 -3.97 -4.10
C LEU A 24 -1.11 -5.49 -3.88
N GLY A 25 -0.61 -6.20 -4.88
CA GLY A 25 -0.32 -7.62 -4.80
C GLY A 25 0.89 -7.92 -3.91
N THR A 26 1.12 -9.21 -3.67
CA THR A 26 2.27 -9.66 -2.85
C THR A 26 3.62 -9.42 -3.53
N ASP A 27 3.64 -9.25 -4.85
CA ASP A 27 4.78 -8.81 -5.64
C ASP A 27 5.23 -7.40 -5.25
N ALA A 28 4.30 -6.43 -5.28
CA ALA A 28 4.57 -5.07 -4.85
C ALA A 28 4.93 -5.02 -3.36
N LEU A 29 4.16 -5.70 -2.49
CA LEU A 29 4.42 -5.71 -1.06
C LEU A 29 5.82 -6.25 -0.71
N LYS A 30 6.32 -7.26 -1.44
CA LYS A 30 7.69 -7.76 -1.29
C LYS A 30 8.73 -6.73 -1.73
N GLU A 31 8.50 -6.05 -2.85
CA GLU A 31 9.41 -5.04 -3.37
C GLU A 31 9.58 -3.86 -2.41
N PHE A 32 8.49 -3.45 -1.75
CA PHE A 32 8.50 -2.43 -0.71
C PHE A 32 8.94 -2.95 0.67
N LYS A 33 9.23 -4.26 0.80
CA LYS A 33 9.53 -4.94 2.08
C LYS A 33 8.50 -4.58 3.15
N ALA A 34 7.22 -4.57 2.77
CA ALA A 34 6.13 -4.23 3.66
C ALA A 34 5.95 -5.29 4.75
N VAL A 35 5.67 -4.84 5.97
CA VAL A 35 5.22 -5.67 7.09
C VAL A 35 3.80 -5.28 7.40
N ILE A 36 2.90 -6.25 7.37
CA ILE A 36 1.51 -6.06 7.76
C ILE A 36 1.39 -6.52 9.20
N ASP A 37 1.16 -5.56 10.09
CA ASP A 37 0.80 -5.80 11.48
C ASP A 37 -0.72 -5.71 11.61
N LEU A 38 -1.34 -6.86 11.91
CA LEU A 38 -2.78 -6.96 12.07
C LEU A 38 -3.23 -6.65 13.50
N GLU A 39 -2.32 -6.71 14.48
CA GLU A 39 -2.63 -6.35 15.87
C GLU A 39 -2.78 -4.83 15.97
N ASP A 40 -1.80 -4.09 15.44
CA ASP A 40 -1.81 -2.63 15.44
C ASP A 40 -2.54 -2.02 14.23
N ASN A 41 -3.00 -2.84 13.29
CA ASN A 41 -3.64 -2.42 12.03
C ASN A 41 -2.77 -1.42 11.24
N VAL A 42 -1.49 -1.74 11.06
CA VAL A 42 -0.55 -0.89 10.32
C VAL A 42 0.23 -1.69 9.27
N VAL A 43 0.60 -1.01 8.19
CA VAL A 43 1.61 -1.46 7.23
C VAL A 43 2.86 -0.64 7.43
N THR A 44 3.98 -1.31 7.72
CA THR A 44 5.28 -0.65 7.88
C THR A 44 6.21 -0.98 6.72
N LEU A 45 6.85 0.03 6.14
CA LEU A 45 7.87 -0.15 5.11
C LEU A 45 9.22 -0.37 5.79
N LYS A 46 9.80 -1.57 5.72
CA LYS A 46 11.06 -1.88 6.45
C LYS A 46 12.23 -0.97 6.11
N GLU A 47 12.28 -0.43 4.89
CA GLU A 47 13.42 0.39 4.45
C GLU A 47 13.43 1.77 5.12
N THR A 48 12.26 2.36 5.38
CA THR A 48 12.14 3.72 5.95
C THR A 48 11.60 3.72 7.38
N GLY A 49 10.95 2.64 7.80
CA GLY A 49 10.21 2.58 9.06
C GLY A 49 8.88 3.34 9.03
N GLU A 50 8.47 3.90 7.89
CA GLU A 50 7.18 4.57 7.75
C GLU A 50 6.03 3.57 7.94
N ALA A 51 5.07 3.92 8.80
CA ALA A 51 3.89 3.12 9.11
C ALA A 51 2.61 3.81 8.62
N PHE A 52 1.72 3.05 7.99
CA PHE A 52 0.46 3.50 7.44
C PHE A 52 -0.69 2.71 8.06
N PRO A 53 -1.78 3.33 8.53
CA PRO A 53 -2.93 2.60 9.05
C PRO A 53 -3.61 1.79 7.94
N ILE A 54 -4.06 0.58 8.27
CA ILE A 54 -4.87 -0.30 7.42
C ILE A 54 -6.35 0.04 7.64
N GLY A 55 -7.09 0.26 6.53
CA GLY A 55 -8.49 0.67 6.59
C GLY A 55 -8.66 2.19 6.72
N SER A 56 -9.86 2.66 7.04
CA SER A 56 -10.19 4.10 7.04
C SER A 56 -10.89 4.54 8.34
N PRO A 57 -10.62 5.74 8.87
CA PRO A 57 -11.67 6.73 9.07
C PRO A 57 -12.01 7.29 7.68
N ARG A 58 -13.23 7.05 7.20
CA ARG A 58 -13.69 7.50 5.88
C ARG A 58 -13.39 8.99 5.67
N VAL A 59 -12.63 9.33 4.63
CA VAL A 59 -12.67 10.71 4.09
C VAL A 59 -13.97 10.80 3.31
N LEU A 60 -14.98 11.47 3.86
CA LEU A 60 -16.16 11.85 3.10
C LEU A 60 -15.69 12.70 1.90
N PRO A 61 -16.11 12.39 0.67
CA PRO A 61 -15.83 13.27 -0.46
C PRO A 61 -16.55 14.60 -0.23
N ARG A 62 -15.82 15.71 -0.44
CA ARG A 62 -16.41 17.04 -0.65
C ARG A 62 -16.96 17.13 -2.07
#